data_AF-A0A812WPY9-F1
#
_entry.id   AF-A0A812WPY9-F1
#
_cell.length_a   1.000
_cell.length_b   1.000
_cell.length_c   1.000
_cell.angle_alpha   90.00
_cell.angle_beta   90.00
_cell.angle_gamma   90.00
#
_symmetry.space_group_name_H-M   'P 1'
#
loop_
_entity.id
_entity.type
_entity.pdbx_description
1 polymer ?
#
loop_
_entity_poly.entity_id
_entity_poly.type
_entity_poly.pdbx_seq_one_letter_code
_entity_poly.pdbx_strand_id
1 'polypeptide(L)'
;ALTPPEDLSTYNDAISLSTGCCEKLEDCPPDKARGNGRAVRNVVEAAIRQMARRLQGTRAAKEEYSKLQPEDFAAVLSSSLQTLFAVPCGPRGALAKIISLAELDPKKFQFFIQLEKELQGGKKEISTRLQRITSQIAVASRIRGLTPATRKHLETCTTKQQEARKGIIQRLDLYCSLDGMLDTAAQEIRTTWDKKQIESSSALLK
;
A
#
# COMPACT_ATOMS: atom_id res chain seq x y z
N ALA A 1 15.32 -7.29 33.38
CA ALA A 1 15.32 -7.28 31.89
C ALA A 1 13.87 -7.28 31.43
N LEU A 2 13.57 -6.67 30.28
CA LEU A 2 12.21 -6.75 29.71
C LEU A 2 11.95 -8.19 29.26
N THR A 3 10.78 -8.71 29.61
CA THR A 3 10.32 -10.03 29.22
C THR A 3 9.31 -9.87 28.07
N PRO A 4 9.52 -10.54 26.92
CA PRO A 4 8.56 -10.52 25.83
C PRO A 4 7.27 -11.25 26.21
N PRO A 5 6.16 -11.03 25.48
CA PRO A 5 4.94 -11.79 25.68
C PRO A 5 5.16 -13.27 25.34
N GLU A 6 4.40 -14.15 26.00
CA GLU A 6 4.43 -15.60 25.74
C GLU A 6 3.96 -15.93 24.32
N ASP A 7 2.94 -15.22 23.84
CA ASP A 7 2.54 -15.23 22.43
C ASP A 7 3.22 -14.09 21.66
N LEU A 8 4.12 -14.46 20.74
CA LEU A 8 4.85 -13.53 19.88
C LEU A 8 4.09 -13.15 18.60
N SER A 9 2.89 -13.69 18.35
CA SER A 9 2.17 -13.46 17.10
C SER A 9 1.95 -11.98 16.80
N THR A 10 1.47 -11.22 17.79
CA THR A 10 1.20 -9.78 17.64
C THR A 10 2.50 -8.97 17.55
N TYR A 11 3.56 -9.44 18.21
CA TYR A 11 4.90 -8.86 18.06
C TYR A 11 5.42 -9.05 16.63
N ASN A 12 5.35 -10.27 16.09
CA ASN A 12 5.78 -10.59 14.73
C ASN A 12 4.98 -9.81 13.68
N ASP A 13 3.67 -9.64 13.88
CA ASP A 13 2.82 -8.80 13.04
C ASP A 13 3.28 -7.33 13.06
N ALA A 14 3.61 -6.78 14.24
CA ALA A 14 4.09 -5.41 14.40
C ALA A 14 5.43 -5.18 13.71
N ILE A 15 6.36 -6.12 13.86
CA ILE A 15 7.66 -6.07 13.20
C ILE A 15 7.51 -6.19 11.68
N SER A 16 6.71 -7.15 11.21
CA SER A 16 6.49 -7.38 9.78
C SER A 16 5.88 -6.16 9.10
N LEU A 17 4.89 -5.52 9.74
CA LEU A 17 4.28 -4.29 9.24
C LEU A 17 5.28 -3.13 9.19
N SER A 18 6.12 -2.98 10.22
CA SER A 18 7.05 -1.85 10.34
C SER A 18 8.26 -1.98 9.41
N THR A 19 8.79 -3.18 9.26
CA THR A 19 9.99 -3.46 8.46
C THR A 19 9.66 -3.73 6.99
N GLY A 20 8.46 -4.23 6.71
CA GLY A 20 8.10 -4.78 5.40
C GLY A 20 8.82 -6.10 5.08
N CYS A 21 9.43 -6.73 6.07
CA CYS A 21 10.12 -8.02 5.97
C CYS A 21 9.31 -9.12 6.65
N CYS A 22 9.44 -10.35 6.16
CA CYS A 22 9.01 -11.54 6.89
C CYS A 22 10.11 -12.02 7.87
N GLU A 23 9.82 -13.06 8.64
CA GLU A 23 10.72 -13.62 9.67
C GLU A 23 12.07 -14.13 9.12
N LYS A 24 12.19 -14.32 7.80
CA LYS A 24 13.40 -14.85 7.15
C LYS A 24 14.14 -13.78 6.37
N LEU A 25 15.47 -13.82 6.41
CA LEU A 25 16.34 -12.88 5.69
C LEU A 25 16.10 -12.94 4.16
N GLU A 26 15.75 -14.12 3.65
CA GLU A 26 15.46 -14.32 2.22
C GLU A 26 14.24 -13.53 1.74
N ASP A 27 13.31 -13.20 2.64
CA ASP A 27 12.08 -12.46 2.35
C ASP A 27 12.25 -10.93 2.50
N CYS A 28 13.43 -10.47 2.93
CA CYS A 28 13.74 -9.05 3.05
C CYS A 28 14.39 -8.54 1.75
N PRO A 29 13.77 -7.58 1.02
CA PRO A 29 14.50 -6.89 -0.04
C PRO A 29 15.70 -6.14 0.55
N PRO A 30 16.93 -6.34 0.01
CA PRO A 30 18.13 -5.70 0.55
C PRO A 30 18.12 -4.20 0.23
N ASP A 31 17.49 -3.42 1.10
CA ASP A 31 17.48 -1.97 1.02
C ASP A 31 18.41 -1.41 2.11
N LYS A 32 19.63 -1.01 1.73
CA LYS A 32 20.61 -0.40 2.64
C LYS A 32 20.08 0.86 3.34
N ALA A 33 19.05 1.51 2.81
CA ALA A 33 18.43 2.68 3.43
C ALA A 33 17.41 2.30 4.53
N ARG A 34 17.00 1.03 4.63
CA ARG A 34 16.04 0.53 5.63
C ARG A 34 16.76 -0.22 6.73
N GLY A 35 17.20 0.50 7.75
CA GLY A 35 17.74 -0.10 8.95
C GLY A 35 16.65 -0.86 9.73
N ASN A 36 16.49 -2.17 9.47
CA ASN A 36 15.51 -3.01 10.17
C ASN A 36 15.65 -2.94 11.69
N GLY A 37 16.87 -2.82 12.22
CA GLY A 37 17.10 -2.62 13.66
C GLY A 37 16.46 -1.34 14.21
N ARG A 38 16.40 -0.26 13.42
CA ARG A 38 15.73 0.99 13.83
C ARG A 38 14.21 0.79 13.87
N ALA A 39 13.65 0.11 12.87
CA ALA A 39 12.21 -0.19 12.84
C ALA A 39 11.80 -1.08 14.02
N VAL A 40 12.53 -2.17 14.26
CA VAL A 40 12.30 -3.07 15.42
C VAL A 40 12.38 -2.30 16.73
N ARG A 41 13.43 -1.50 16.91
CA ARG A 41 13.59 -0.65 18.10
C ARG A 41 12.41 0.30 18.29
N ASN A 42 11.96 0.96 17.23
CA ASN A 42 10.83 1.89 17.29
C ASN A 42 9.54 1.19 17.73
N VAL A 43 9.29 -0.04 17.25
CA VAL A 43 8.14 -0.85 17.65
C VAL A 43 8.22 -1.23 19.12
N VAL A 44 9.38 -1.72 19.58
CA VAL A 44 9.58 -2.11 20.99
C VAL A 44 9.46 -0.90 21.93
N GLU A 45 10.08 0.24 21.60
CA GLU A 45 9.94 1.46 22.39
C GLU A 45 8.49 1.97 22.41
N ALA A 46 7.75 1.83 21.30
CA ALA A 46 6.34 2.15 21.28
C ALA A 46 5.51 1.19 22.16
N ALA A 47 5.82 -0.10 22.16
CA ALA A 47 5.14 -1.08 23.03
C ALA A 47 5.42 -0.81 24.51
N ILE A 48 6.66 -0.45 24.88
CA ILE A 48 7.00 -0.01 26.25
C ILE A 48 6.15 1.20 26.66
N ARG A 49 5.94 2.17 25.75
CA ARG A 49 5.05 3.31 26.02
C ARG A 49 3.59 2.89 26.21
N GLN A 50 3.12 1.88 25.50
CA GLN A 50 1.76 1.35 25.68
C GLN A 50 1.63 0.58 26.99
N MET A 51 2.63 -0.23 27.36
CA MET A 51 2.71 -0.88 28.68
C MET A 51 2.65 0.15 29.81
N ALA A 52 3.43 1.23 29.71
CA ALA A 52 3.41 2.31 30.70
C ALA A 52 2.02 2.96 30.81
N ARG A 53 1.30 3.16 29.70
CA ARG A 53 -0.09 3.67 29.71
C ARG A 53 -1.06 2.66 30.33
N ARG A 54 -0.92 1.37 30.02
CA ARG A 54 -1.75 0.29 30.57
C ARG A 54 -1.61 0.18 32.10
N LEU A 55 -0.40 0.36 32.62
CA LEU A 55 -0.11 0.31 34.05
C LEU A 55 -0.33 1.66 34.77
N GLN A 56 -0.59 2.73 34.04
CA GLN A 56 -0.78 4.05 34.63
C GLN A 56 -2.02 4.05 35.55
N GLY A 57 -1.81 4.36 36.83
CA GLY A 57 -2.90 4.40 37.83
C GLY A 57 -3.30 3.04 38.41
N THR A 58 -2.58 1.97 38.07
CA THR A 58 -2.79 0.64 38.68
C THR A 58 -1.79 0.39 39.81
N ARG A 59 -2.15 -0.48 40.77
CA ARG A 59 -1.22 -0.99 41.80
C ARG A 59 -0.49 -2.23 41.28
N ALA A 60 0.28 -2.05 40.21
CA ALA A 60 1.02 -3.15 39.58
C ALA A 60 2.23 -3.58 40.44
N ALA A 61 2.51 -4.89 40.44
CA ALA A 61 3.71 -5.44 41.06
C ALA A 61 4.97 -5.05 40.26
N LYS A 62 6.15 -5.11 40.89
CA LYS A 62 7.42 -4.72 40.26
C LYS A 62 7.69 -5.52 38.98
N GLU A 63 7.30 -6.78 38.97
CA GLU A 63 7.49 -7.73 37.88
C GLU A 63 6.66 -7.34 36.64
N GLU A 64 5.49 -6.72 36.85
CA GLU A 64 4.59 -6.31 35.76
C GLU A 64 5.17 -5.15 34.93
N TYR A 65 5.95 -4.24 35.56
CA TYR A 65 6.66 -3.17 34.85
C TYR A 65 7.76 -3.67 33.91
N SER A 66 8.09 -4.95 33.97
CA SER A 66 9.06 -5.60 33.07
C SER A 66 8.41 -6.58 32.09
N LYS A 67 7.09 -6.80 32.14
CA LYS A 67 6.39 -7.78 31.29
C LYS A 67 5.55 -7.08 30.23
N LEU A 68 6.02 -7.13 28.98
CA LEU A 68 5.23 -6.71 27.81
C LEU A 68 4.12 -7.72 27.56
N GLN A 69 2.93 -7.23 27.21
CA GLN A 69 1.78 -8.06 26.86
C GLN A 69 1.42 -7.91 25.37
N PRO A 70 0.72 -8.89 24.76
CA PRO A 70 0.29 -8.80 23.37
C PRO A 70 -0.49 -7.51 23.05
N GLU A 71 -1.29 -7.03 23.99
CA GLU A 71 -2.10 -5.81 23.86
C GLU A 71 -1.25 -4.56 23.66
N ASP A 72 -0.05 -4.53 24.26
CA ASP A 72 0.89 -3.41 24.13
C ASP A 72 1.35 -3.28 22.66
N PHE A 73 1.56 -4.42 21.98
CA PHE A 73 1.88 -4.46 20.54
C PHE A 73 0.65 -4.25 19.66
N ALA A 74 -0.53 -4.75 20.05
CA ALA A 74 -1.77 -4.53 19.31
C ALA A 74 -2.13 -3.04 19.21
N ALA A 75 -1.86 -2.26 20.27
CA ALA A 75 -2.02 -0.82 20.27
C ALA A 75 -1.03 -0.12 19.31
N VAL A 76 0.24 -0.56 19.29
CA VAL A 76 1.24 -0.06 18.33
C VAL A 76 0.83 -0.36 16.89
N LEU A 77 0.36 -1.57 16.61
CA LEU A 77 -0.16 -1.98 15.32
C LEU A 77 -1.33 -1.11 14.88
N SER A 78 -2.30 -0.91 15.77
CA SER A 78 -3.47 -0.06 15.48
C SER A 78 -3.05 1.36 15.08
N SER A 79 -2.15 1.98 15.84
CA SER A 79 -1.63 3.32 15.53
C SER A 79 -0.82 3.36 14.23
N SER A 80 -0.02 2.33 13.98
CA SER A 80 0.80 2.21 12.77
C SER A 80 -0.08 2.09 11.52
N LEU A 81 -1.10 1.25 11.55
CA LEU A 81 -2.04 1.07 10.44
C LEU A 81 -2.86 2.34 10.17
N GLN A 82 -3.33 3.02 11.21
CA GLN A 82 -4.00 4.31 11.06
C GLN A 82 -3.10 5.32 10.35
N THR A 83 -1.84 5.42 10.76
CA THR A 83 -0.86 6.33 10.14
C THR A 83 -0.55 5.94 8.69
N LEU A 84 -0.31 4.65 8.45
CA LEU A 84 0.02 4.11 7.12
C LEU A 84 -1.10 4.34 6.10
N PHE A 85 -2.36 4.20 6.53
CA PHE A 85 -3.52 4.27 5.63
C PHE A 85 -4.19 5.65 5.57
N ALA A 86 -3.93 6.55 6.54
CA ALA A 86 -4.53 7.87 6.58
C ALA A 86 -4.34 8.65 5.27
N VAL A 87 -3.12 8.63 4.71
CA VAL A 87 -2.79 9.35 3.48
C VAL A 87 -3.26 8.61 2.21
N PRO A 88 -2.83 7.37 1.92
CA PRO A 88 -3.16 6.74 0.64
C PRO A 88 -4.67 6.40 0.50
N CYS A 89 -5.35 6.10 1.61
CA CYS A 89 -6.76 5.71 1.62
C CYS A 89 -7.69 6.85 2.05
N GLY A 90 -7.15 8.02 2.40
CA GLY A 90 -7.91 9.20 2.78
C GLY A 90 -8.82 9.73 1.65
N PRO A 91 -9.71 10.69 1.93
CA PRO A 91 -10.64 11.25 0.94
C PRO A 91 -9.93 11.90 -0.27
N ARG A 92 -8.74 12.45 -0.06
CA ARG A 92 -7.87 13.03 -1.11
C ARG A 92 -6.62 12.19 -1.36
N GLY A 93 -6.65 10.94 -0.90
CA GLY A 93 -5.54 10.00 -1.01
C GLY A 93 -5.34 9.50 -2.43
N ALA A 94 -4.25 8.75 -2.64
CA ALA A 94 -3.90 8.20 -3.93
C ALA A 94 -5.01 7.32 -4.52
N LEU A 95 -5.65 6.48 -3.69
CA LEU A 95 -6.72 5.60 -4.16
C LEU A 95 -7.97 6.37 -4.58
N ALA A 96 -8.37 7.38 -3.80
CA ALA A 96 -9.51 8.22 -4.13
C ALA A 96 -9.30 8.98 -5.46
N LYS A 97 -8.10 9.52 -5.67
CA LYS A 97 -7.73 10.16 -6.94
C LYS A 97 -7.82 9.20 -8.12
N ILE A 98 -7.34 7.97 -7.98
CA ILE A 98 -7.44 6.96 -9.04
C ILE A 98 -8.89 6.64 -9.36
N ILE A 99 -9.73 6.44 -8.34
CA ILE A 99 -11.16 6.16 -8.51
C ILE A 99 -11.83 7.31 -9.28
N SER A 100 -11.65 8.55 -8.82
CA SER A 100 -12.24 9.73 -9.49
C SER A 100 -11.76 9.89 -10.93
N LEU A 101 -10.47 9.63 -11.21
CA LEU A 101 -9.95 9.65 -12.59
C LEU A 101 -10.53 8.52 -13.44
N ALA A 102 -10.76 7.35 -12.85
CA ALA A 102 -11.32 6.20 -13.55
C ALA A 102 -12.80 6.42 -13.91
N GLU A 103 -13.52 7.27 -13.17
CA GLU A 103 -14.92 7.64 -13.42
C GLU A 103 -15.10 8.73 -14.51
N LEU A 104 -14.02 9.38 -14.96
CA LEU A 104 -14.10 10.39 -16.01
C LEU A 104 -14.62 9.81 -17.34
N ASP A 105 -14.85 10.64 -18.36
CA ASP A 105 -15.26 10.14 -19.67
C ASP A 105 -14.22 9.15 -20.27
N PRO A 106 -14.59 7.90 -20.62
CA PRO A 106 -13.72 6.93 -21.28
C PRO A 106 -13.11 7.43 -22.59
N LYS A 107 -13.79 8.34 -23.29
CA LYS A 107 -13.35 8.86 -24.60
C LYS A 107 -12.20 9.85 -24.50
N LYS A 108 -11.91 10.38 -23.30
CA LYS A 108 -10.81 11.33 -23.11
C LYS A 108 -9.51 10.56 -22.89
N PHE A 109 -8.60 10.67 -23.87
CA PHE A 109 -7.22 10.14 -23.85
C PHE A 109 -6.31 10.87 -22.84
N GLN A 110 -6.72 10.96 -21.57
CA GLN A 110 -5.97 11.71 -20.56
C GLN A 110 -5.84 10.99 -19.22
N PHE A 111 -6.39 9.78 -19.06
CA PHE A 111 -6.34 9.07 -17.78
C PHE A 111 -4.92 8.94 -17.23
N PHE A 112 -3.97 8.40 -18.01
CA PHE A 112 -2.59 8.21 -17.55
C PHE A 112 -1.82 9.53 -17.35
N ILE A 113 -2.07 10.52 -18.20
CA ILE A 113 -1.46 11.86 -18.08
C ILE A 113 -1.95 12.54 -16.79
N GLN A 114 -3.25 12.50 -16.51
CA GLN A 114 -3.84 13.06 -15.31
C GLN A 114 -3.44 12.26 -14.07
N LEU A 115 -3.30 10.94 -14.18
CA LEU A 115 -2.84 10.09 -13.10
C LEU A 115 -1.42 10.46 -12.63
N GLU A 116 -0.51 10.68 -13.58
CA GLU A 116 0.86 11.14 -13.30
C GLU A 116 0.87 12.51 -12.61
N LYS A 117 0.05 13.44 -13.10
CA LYS A 117 -0.10 14.77 -12.52
C LYS A 117 -0.67 14.73 -11.10
N GLU A 118 -1.74 13.97 -10.89
CA GLU A 118 -2.46 13.90 -9.61
C GLU A 118 -1.67 13.18 -8.52
N LEU A 119 -0.89 12.16 -8.89
CA LEU A 119 -0.08 11.38 -7.94
C LEU A 119 1.35 11.91 -7.77
N GLN A 120 1.71 12.94 -8.53
CA GLN A 120 3.02 13.62 -8.48
C GLN A 120 4.18 12.63 -8.59
N GLY A 121 4.24 11.89 -9.69
CA GLY A 121 5.32 10.94 -9.94
C GLY A 121 5.19 10.28 -11.31
N GLY A 122 6.30 9.73 -11.80
CA GLY A 122 6.30 8.94 -13.04
C GLY A 122 5.61 7.59 -12.86
N LYS A 123 5.30 6.91 -13.98
CA LYS A 123 4.64 5.59 -14.02
C LYS A 123 5.25 4.57 -13.05
N LYS A 124 6.58 4.49 -13.01
CA LYS A 124 7.32 3.58 -12.13
C LYS A 124 7.06 3.87 -10.66
N GLU A 125 7.10 5.14 -10.26
CA GLU A 125 6.88 5.53 -8.87
C GLU A 125 5.43 5.26 -8.44
N ILE A 126 4.47 5.57 -9.31
CA ILE A 126 3.04 5.28 -9.06
C ILE A 126 2.83 3.78 -8.90
N SER A 127 3.39 2.97 -9.80
CA SER A 127 3.31 1.51 -9.73
C SER A 127 3.90 0.97 -8.42
N THR A 128 5.11 1.41 -8.05
CA THR A 128 5.74 1.02 -6.78
C THR A 128 4.91 1.45 -5.57
N ARG A 129 4.33 2.65 -5.60
CA ARG A 129 3.47 3.16 -4.53
C ARG A 129 2.20 2.31 -4.38
N LEU A 130 1.57 1.91 -5.47
CA LEU A 130 0.39 1.04 -5.47
C LEU A 130 0.72 -0.38 -4.99
N GLN A 131 1.82 -0.95 -5.48
CA GLN A 131 2.31 -2.25 -5.01
C GLN A 131 2.52 -2.25 -3.49
N ARG A 132 3.15 -1.19 -2.96
CA ARG A 132 3.37 -1.03 -1.52
C ARG A 132 2.05 -0.93 -0.75
N ILE A 133 1.07 -0.19 -1.25
CA ILE A 133 -0.25 -0.10 -0.60
C ILE A 133 -0.92 -1.47 -0.59
N THR A 134 -0.90 -2.19 -1.71
CA THR A 134 -1.47 -3.54 -1.82
C THR A 134 -0.78 -4.54 -0.88
N SER A 135 0.55 -4.52 -0.80
CA SER A 135 1.29 -5.41 0.11
C SER A 135 0.99 -5.08 1.58
N GLN A 136 0.90 -3.79 1.93
CA GLN A 136 0.56 -3.35 3.29
C GLN A 136 -0.85 -3.74 3.69
N ILE A 137 -1.84 -3.61 2.79
CA ILE A 137 -3.20 -4.08 3.03
C ILE A 137 -3.20 -5.60 3.25
N ALA A 138 -2.51 -6.37 2.40
CA ALA A 138 -2.44 -7.83 2.53
C ALA A 138 -1.81 -8.30 3.85
N VAL A 139 -0.76 -7.61 4.32
CA VAL A 139 -0.17 -7.86 5.64
C VAL A 139 -1.19 -7.51 6.72
N ALA A 140 -1.78 -6.32 6.68
CA ALA A 140 -2.73 -5.83 7.68
C ALA A 140 -3.99 -6.71 7.81
N SER A 141 -4.48 -7.29 6.71
CA SER A 141 -5.65 -8.19 6.70
C SER A 141 -5.43 -9.50 7.44
N ARG A 142 -4.18 -9.90 7.70
CA ARG A 142 -3.83 -11.11 8.46
C ARG A 142 -3.67 -10.86 9.95
N ILE A 143 -3.57 -9.59 10.37
CA ILE A 143 -3.30 -9.21 11.75
C ILE A 143 -4.52 -9.49 12.62
N ARG A 144 -4.30 -10.24 13.70
CA ARG A 144 -5.32 -10.52 14.72
C ARG A 144 -5.33 -9.42 15.78
N GLY A 145 -6.45 -9.28 16.49
CA GLY A 145 -6.55 -8.33 17.62
C GLY A 145 -6.64 -6.85 17.23
N LEU A 146 -6.91 -6.52 15.96
CA LEU A 146 -7.17 -5.13 15.57
C LEU A 146 -8.42 -4.58 16.27
N THR A 147 -8.30 -3.35 16.79
CA THR A 147 -9.44 -2.60 17.34
C THR A 147 -10.53 -2.41 16.28
N PRO A 148 -11.82 -2.32 16.67
CA PRO A 148 -12.92 -2.13 15.72
C PRO A 148 -12.73 -0.92 14.79
N ALA A 149 -12.23 0.20 15.34
CA ALA A 149 -11.93 1.40 14.58
C ALA A 149 -10.85 1.17 13.50
N THR A 150 -9.79 0.45 13.84
CA THR A 150 -8.69 0.13 12.90
C THR A 150 -9.16 -0.85 11.82
N ARG A 151 -9.97 -1.85 12.20
CA ARG A 151 -10.57 -2.80 11.25
C ARG A 151 -11.43 -2.08 10.23
N LYS A 152 -12.30 -1.17 10.67
CA LYS A 152 -13.13 -0.33 9.77
C LYS A 152 -12.28 0.49 8.80
N HIS A 153 -11.14 1.04 9.25
CA HIS A 153 -10.22 1.77 8.37
C HIS A 153 -9.56 0.84 7.34
N LEU A 154 -9.13 -0.35 7.75
CA LEU A 154 -8.56 -1.35 6.85
C LEU A 154 -9.58 -1.82 5.80
N GLU A 155 -10.83 -2.09 6.20
CA GLU A 155 -11.93 -2.43 5.30
C GLU A 155 -12.16 -1.31 4.28
N THR A 156 -12.28 -0.07 4.75
CA THR A 156 -12.45 1.11 3.87
C THR A 156 -11.29 1.23 2.88
N CYS A 157 -10.06 1.02 3.34
CA CYS A 157 -8.89 1.09 2.46
C CYS A 157 -8.89 -0.07 1.44
N THR A 158 -9.28 -1.27 1.86
CA THR A 158 -9.39 -2.46 1.00
C THR A 158 -10.41 -2.24 -0.11
N THR A 159 -11.60 -1.74 0.23
CA THR A 159 -12.64 -1.40 -0.76
C THR A 159 -12.12 -0.38 -1.78
N LYS A 160 -11.52 0.72 -1.32
CA LYS A 160 -10.93 1.71 -2.23
C LYS A 160 -9.82 1.14 -3.11
N GLN A 161 -9.02 0.22 -2.60
CA GLN A 161 -7.97 -0.44 -3.38
C GLN A 161 -8.57 -1.32 -4.48
N GLN A 162 -9.66 -2.03 -4.19
CA GLN A 162 -10.37 -2.86 -5.16
C GLN A 162 -11.05 -2.00 -6.23
N GLU A 163 -11.70 -0.89 -5.84
CA GLU A 163 -12.31 0.07 -6.76
C GLU A 163 -11.27 0.73 -7.67
N ALA A 164 -10.15 1.21 -7.10
CA ALA A 164 -9.05 1.77 -7.87
C ALA A 164 -8.48 0.75 -8.87
N ARG A 165 -8.27 -0.50 -8.43
CA ARG A 165 -7.82 -1.59 -9.31
C ARG A 165 -8.81 -1.83 -10.44
N LYS A 166 -10.11 -1.93 -10.14
CA LYS A 166 -11.17 -2.12 -11.14
C LYS A 166 -11.15 -0.99 -12.16
N GLY A 167 -11.07 0.26 -11.69
CA GLY A 167 -10.99 1.44 -12.56
C GLY A 167 -9.78 1.41 -13.49
N ILE A 168 -8.60 1.07 -12.99
CA ILE A 168 -7.39 0.92 -13.83
C ILE A 168 -7.57 -0.19 -14.88
N ILE A 169 -8.09 -1.35 -14.48
CA ILE A 169 -8.30 -2.48 -15.40
C ILE A 169 -9.29 -2.10 -16.50
N GLN A 170 -10.43 -1.50 -16.14
CA GLN A 170 -11.42 -1.05 -17.11
C GLN A 170 -10.83 -0.04 -18.11
N ARG A 171 -9.96 0.87 -17.64
CA ARG A 171 -9.26 1.79 -18.54
C ARG A 171 -8.31 1.07 -19.47
N LEU A 172 -7.49 0.17 -18.95
CA LEU A 172 -6.57 -0.61 -19.78
C LEU A 172 -7.31 -1.44 -20.83
N ASP A 173 -8.46 -2.01 -20.49
CA ASP A 173 -9.27 -2.81 -21.40
C ASP A 173 -9.78 -1.97 -22.60
N LEU A 174 -10.19 -0.72 -22.38
CA LEU A 174 -10.57 0.19 -23.46
C LEU A 174 -9.43 0.50 -24.44
N TYR A 175 -8.17 0.45 -23.99
CA TYR A 175 -7.02 0.67 -24.85
C TYR A 175 -6.53 -0.61 -25.53
N CYS A 176 -6.48 -1.71 -24.78
CA CYS A 176 -5.74 -2.91 -25.15
C CYS A 176 -6.61 -4.09 -25.61
N SER A 177 -7.94 -3.97 -25.58
CA SER A 177 -8.84 -5.01 -26.10
C SER A 177 -8.75 -5.16 -27.63
N LEU A 178 -9.29 -6.27 -28.15
CA LEU A 178 -9.30 -6.60 -29.57
C LEU A 178 -10.03 -5.56 -30.44
N ASP A 179 -10.95 -4.79 -29.86
CA ASP A 179 -11.61 -3.65 -30.51
C ASP A 179 -11.29 -2.33 -29.78
N GLY A 180 -10.20 -2.33 -29.01
CA GLY A 180 -9.76 -1.18 -28.23
C GLY A 180 -9.19 -0.07 -29.10
N MET A 181 -8.88 1.07 -28.48
CA MET A 181 -8.32 2.22 -29.19
C MET A 181 -7.01 1.88 -29.93
N LEU A 182 -6.15 1.01 -29.36
CA LEU A 182 -4.90 0.63 -30.02
C LEU A 182 -5.14 -0.26 -31.23
N ASP A 183 -6.11 -1.17 -31.18
CA ASP A 183 -6.44 -2.01 -32.33
C ASP A 183 -7.09 -1.19 -33.43
N THR A 184 -8.04 -0.30 -33.08
CA THR A 184 -8.67 0.63 -34.03
C THR A 184 -7.62 1.50 -34.72
N ALA A 185 -6.68 2.08 -33.96
CA ALA A 185 -5.58 2.87 -34.53
C ALA A 185 -4.66 2.01 -35.41
N ALA A 186 -4.37 0.77 -35.01
CA ALA A 186 -3.57 -0.15 -35.81
C ALA A 186 -4.28 -0.53 -37.13
N GLN A 187 -5.59 -0.74 -37.11
CA GLN A 187 -6.40 -1.00 -38.30
C GLN A 187 -6.42 0.21 -39.24
N GLU A 188 -6.63 1.42 -38.70
CA GLU A 188 -6.64 2.67 -39.48
C GLU A 188 -5.29 2.93 -40.16
N ILE A 189 -4.17 2.71 -39.45
CA ILE A 189 -2.83 2.79 -40.03
C ILE A 189 -2.68 1.78 -41.18
N ARG A 190 -3.16 0.54 -41.01
CA ARG A 190 -3.05 -0.50 -42.06
C ARG A 190 -3.88 -0.20 -43.29
N THR A 191 -5.05 0.43 -43.14
CA THR A 191 -5.98 0.69 -44.24
C THR A 191 -5.72 2.02 -44.94
N THR A 192 -5.24 3.03 -44.22
CA THR A 192 -5.18 4.40 -44.71
C THR A 192 -3.76 4.84 -45.07
N TRP A 193 -2.73 4.26 -44.44
CA TRP A 193 -1.35 4.71 -44.66
C TRP A 193 -0.67 3.87 -45.73
N ASP A 194 0.08 4.53 -46.61
CA ASP A 194 0.92 3.81 -47.55
C ASP A 194 2.17 3.23 -46.86
N LYS A 195 2.84 2.30 -47.54
CA LYS A 195 4.02 1.61 -47.02
C LYS A 195 5.16 2.58 -46.64
N LYS A 196 5.30 3.71 -47.36
CA LYS A 196 6.35 4.72 -47.08
C LYS A 196 6.05 5.50 -45.80
N GLN A 197 4.79 5.83 -45.54
CA GLN A 197 4.35 6.52 -44.33
C GLN A 197 4.59 5.67 -43.08
N ILE A 198 4.29 4.37 -43.16
CA ILE A 198 4.56 3.41 -42.08
C ILE A 198 6.07 3.28 -41.82
N GLU A 199 6.88 3.13 -42.87
CA GLU A 199 8.34 3.00 -42.75
C GLU A 199 8.99 4.25 -42.14
N SER A 200 8.56 5.45 -42.53
CA SER A 200 9.07 6.71 -41.96
C SER A 200 8.72 6.91 -40.48
N SER A 201 7.54 6.46 -40.06
CA SER A 201 7.07 6.60 -38.67
C SER A 201 7.70 5.56 -37.74
N SER A 202 7.96 4.36 -38.25
CA SER A 202 8.71 3.31 -37.54
C SER A 202 10.12 3.76 -37.14
N ALA A 203 10.76 4.59 -37.97
CA ALA A 203 12.08 5.16 -37.67
C ALA A 203 12.05 6.21 -36.54
N LEU A 204 10.89 6.83 -36.26
CA LEU A 204 10.71 7.81 -35.17
C LEU A 204 10.34 7.16 -33.82
N LEU A 205 9.92 5.89 -33.84
CA LEU A 205 9.54 5.13 -32.63
C LEU A 205 10.67 4.24 -32.09
N LYS A 206 11.81 4.18 -32.79
CA LYS A 206 13.06 3.56 -32.31
C LYS A 206 13.87 4.56 -31.49
#